data_AF-A0A1Q7TCC7-F1
#
_entry.id   AF-A0A1Q7TCC7-F1
#
_cell.length_a   1.000
_cell.length_b   1.000
_cell.length_c   1.000
_cell.angle_alpha   90.00
_cell.angle_beta   90.00
_cell.angle_gamma   90.00
#
_symmetry.space_group_name_H-M   'P 1'
#
loop_
_entity.id
_entity.type
_entity.pdbx_description
1 polymer ?
#
loop_
_entity_poly.entity_id
_entity_poly.type
_entity_poly.pdbx_seq_one_letter_code
_entity_poly.pdbx_strand_id
1 'polypeptide(L)'
;MRLRLRGGILGVAAFAAPLAAQSPPPLDKTELIRLLTNPLFAQTEVADVVRRSCLTFRPTERDWADLRNAGAGGEVIATAAACDGRRASSSSAASPSDETVQPVTAVAQPAEVITTAGTAASVRVRLSRGRTPLRRTTLALRGTTSLGMTRDASAVTDDSGIAVFRLPAVARAGTHQFEIRGGSGATFPGQPAVLYSVRSAKPGRIRVTPDYVAFRSGDTSAALVAVVTDSLGNPVAGEPVDLVGGTGENGSPTSVTDSAGRAAFAVTPNSVPRGASVQVRARGLAPVEVEIAAAAGLSGVNTGFLPLQSTTGAVGSRLGEPLVFSTRTVQGAPAAGRTVRFRTSNARVTPESAVVDSTGRVRVDVVLGNRAGESAVFASVDSVERVMTLRAQPGPIDTLILDRSGEVVSGRSVTVQVAAPFSLRLRARDIYGNLTSIDGLGQALRAGRARLNVRQQDLQVVSIESTDSAVVVTLKAQRVGSYQFVIGSGITAGVRVDAVAKP
;
A
#
# COMPACT_ATOMS: atom_id res chain seq x y z
N MET A 1 83.56 -19.49 -24.31
CA MET A 1 84.52 -19.83 -25.37
C MET A 1 84.50 -21.33 -25.58
N ARG A 2 83.96 -21.79 -26.72
CA ARG A 2 84.24 -23.06 -27.44
C ARG A 2 84.01 -24.37 -26.63
N LEU A 3 83.54 -25.49 -27.15
CA LEU A 3 83.55 -26.00 -28.52
C LEU A 3 82.54 -27.16 -28.61
N ARG A 4 81.85 -27.24 -29.74
CA ARG A 4 81.15 -28.44 -30.23
C ARG A 4 82.13 -29.60 -30.38
N LEU A 5 81.74 -30.83 -30.08
CA LEU A 5 82.31 -32.02 -30.71
C LEU A 5 81.21 -32.82 -31.42
N ARG A 6 81.37 -32.88 -32.74
CA ARG A 6 80.72 -33.81 -33.67
C ARG A 6 81.44 -35.16 -33.57
N GLY A 7 80.70 -36.26 -33.54
CA GLY A 7 81.19 -37.60 -33.85
C GLY A 7 80.26 -38.23 -34.87
N GLY A 8 80.69 -38.27 -36.12
CA GLY A 8 80.01 -38.99 -37.21
C GLY A 8 80.56 -40.41 -37.30
N ILE A 9 79.70 -41.36 -37.65
CA ILE A 9 80.09 -42.71 -38.07
C ILE A 9 79.29 -43.05 -39.32
N LEU A 10 80.03 -43.34 -40.41
CA LEU A 10 79.57 -43.91 -41.67
C LEU A 10 79.00 -45.32 -41.45
N GLY A 11 77.92 -45.66 -42.14
CA GLY A 11 77.39 -47.02 -42.23
C GLY A 11 76.72 -47.25 -43.58
N VAL A 12 77.32 -48.17 -44.35
CA VAL A 12 77.07 -48.52 -45.76
C VAL A 12 75.65 -49.06 -45.99
N ALA A 13 75.04 -48.66 -47.11
CA ALA A 13 73.80 -49.23 -47.63
C ALA A 13 74.05 -50.57 -48.33
N ALA A 14 73.33 -51.62 -47.95
CA ALA A 14 73.21 -52.87 -48.68
C ALA A 14 71.72 -53.24 -48.80
N PHE A 15 71.22 -53.23 -50.04
CA PHE A 15 69.91 -53.76 -50.40
C PHE A 15 69.97 -55.29 -50.39
N ALA A 16 69.12 -55.95 -49.60
CA ALA A 16 68.82 -57.37 -49.71
C ALA A 16 67.30 -57.54 -49.83
N ALA A 17 66.83 -57.98 -50.99
CA ALA A 17 65.44 -58.37 -51.19
C ALA A 17 65.17 -59.72 -50.51
N PRO A 18 64.06 -59.90 -49.74
CA PRO A 18 63.72 -61.21 -49.21
C PRO A 18 62.98 -62.04 -50.28
N LEU A 19 63.51 -63.25 -50.52
CA LEU A 19 62.78 -64.35 -51.14
C LEU A 19 61.53 -64.67 -50.31
N ALA A 20 60.36 -64.66 -50.95
CA ALA A 20 59.11 -65.12 -50.33
C ALA A 20 59.19 -66.64 -50.09
N ALA A 21 59.38 -67.04 -48.83
CA ALA A 21 59.18 -68.42 -48.40
C ALA A 21 57.68 -68.74 -48.44
N GLN A 22 57.28 -69.67 -49.31
CA GLN A 22 55.91 -70.21 -49.32
C GLN A 22 55.73 -71.06 -48.06
N SER A 23 54.79 -70.68 -47.20
CA SER A 23 54.42 -71.48 -46.02
C SER A 23 53.92 -72.86 -46.47
N PRO A 24 54.37 -73.97 -45.85
CA PRO A 24 53.88 -75.30 -46.20
C PRO A 24 52.37 -75.40 -45.94
N PRO A 25 51.62 -76.18 -46.74
CA PRO A 25 50.18 -76.32 -46.58
C PRO A 25 49.83 -76.92 -45.22
N PRO A 26 48.65 -76.58 -44.66
CA PRO A 26 48.17 -77.15 -43.41
C PRO A 26 47.90 -78.65 -43.54
N LEU A 27 48.15 -79.38 -42.45
CA LEU A 27 48.08 -80.84 -42.38
C LEU A 27 46.65 -81.32 -42.14
N ASP A 28 46.17 -82.21 -42.99
CA ASP A 28 44.92 -82.93 -42.78
C ASP A 28 45.07 -84.10 -41.78
N LYS A 29 43.95 -84.57 -41.23
CA LYS A 29 43.92 -85.70 -40.26
C LYS A 29 44.67 -86.92 -40.79
N THR A 30 44.49 -87.24 -42.07
CA THR A 30 45.15 -88.38 -42.74
C THR A 30 46.66 -88.20 -42.83
N GLU A 31 47.14 -86.99 -43.12
CA GLU A 31 48.57 -86.71 -43.23
C GLU A 31 49.27 -86.74 -41.88
N LEU A 32 48.62 -86.20 -40.84
CA LEU A 32 49.13 -86.27 -39.48
C LEU A 32 49.26 -87.72 -38.99
N ILE A 33 48.24 -88.56 -39.25
CA ILE A 33 48.31 -89.99 -38.93
C ILE A 33 49.43 -90.67 -39.71
N ARG A 34 49.64 -90.30 -40.98
CA ARG A 34 50.74 -90.86 -41.80
C ARG A 34 52.12 -90.50 -41.26
N LEU A 35 52.29 -89.28 -40.75
CA LEU A 35 53.54 -88.85 -40.12
C LEU A 35 53.78 -89.58 -38.79
N LEU A 36 52.73 -89.78 -37.99
CA LEU A 36 52.82 -90.47 -36.70
C LEU A 36 53.08 -91.97 -36.81
N THR A 37 52.52 -92.62 -37.83
CA THR A 37 52.65 -94.06 -38.05
C THR A 37 53.92 -94.46 -38.83
N ASN A 38 54.70 -93.49 -39.32
CA ASN A 38 55.95 -93.75 -40.02
C ASN A 38 57.13 -93.77 -39.03
N PRO A 39 57.82 -94.91 -38.86
CA PRO A 39 58.91 -95.06 -37.89
C PRO A 39 60.16 -94.23 -38.23
N LEU A 40 60.24 -93.62 -39.41
CA LEU A 40 61.36 -92.79 -39.83
C LEU A 40 61.33 -91.36 -39.24
N PHE A 41 60.21 -90.94 -38.65
CA PHE A 41 60.10 -89.60 -38.06
C PHE A 41 60.13 -89.67 -36.54
N ALA A 42 61.04 -88.91 -35.94
CA ALA A 42 61.04 -88.72 -34.49
C ALA A 42 59.84 -87.85 -34.08
N GLN A 43 59.32 -88.04 -32.86
CA GLN A 43 58.18 -87.27 -32.34
C GLN A 43 58.45 -85.74 -32.33
N THR A 44 59.71 -85.34 -32.14
CA THR A 44 60.15 -83.94 -32.23
C THR A 44 60.07 -83.40 -33.66
N GLU A 45 60.39 -84.22 -34.67
CA GLU A 45 60.29 -83.84 -36.08
C GLU A 45 58.83 -83.72 -36.52
N VAL A 46 57.96 -84.65 -36.07
CA VAL A 46 56.52 -84.55 -36.29
C VAL A 46 55.96 -83.29 -35.61
N ALA A 47 56.40 -82.97 -34.38
CA ALA A 47 56.02 -81.74 -33.70
C ALA A 47 56.48 -80.51 -34.50
N ASP A 48 57.69 -80.49 -35.06
CA ASP A 48 58.19 -79.38 -35.89
C ASP A 48 57.44 -79.23 -37.22
N VAL A 49 56.97 -80.33 -37.81
CA VAL A 49 56.11 -80.29 -39.00
C VAL A 49 54.73 -79.73 -38.63
N VAL A 50 54.12 -80.19 -37.53
CA VAL A 50 52.84 -79.65 -37.02
C VAL A 50 52.97 -78.17 -36.62
N ARG A 51 54.11 -77.76 -36.04
CA ARG A 51 54.40 -76.37 -35.63
C ARG A 51 54.42 -75.40 -36.81
N ARG A 52 54.88 -75.87 -37.97
CA ARG A 52 55.04 -75.07 -39.20
C ARG A 52 53.79 -75.06 -40.06
N SER A 53 53.12 -76.20 -40.21
CA SER A 53 51.96 -76.34 -41.09
C SER A 53 50.62 -76.09 -40.40
N CYS A 54 50.49 -76.40 -39.10
CA CYS A 54 49.23 -76.48 -38.37
C CYS A 54 48.18 -77.42 -38.99
N LEU A 55 47.12 -77.73 -38.23
CA LEU A 55 46.08 -78.67 -38.67
C LEU A 55 44.96 -77.95 -39.44
N THR A 56 44.44 -78.60 -40.47
CA THR A 56 43.28 -78.10 -41.23
C THR A 56 41.97 -78.19 -40.43
N PHE A 57 41.87 -79.18 -39.53
CA PHE A 57 40.70 -79.49 -38.72
C PHE A 57 40.90 -79.12 -37.24
N ARG A 58 39.80 -78.99 -36.50
CA ARG A 58 39.81 -78.87 -35.03
C ARG A 58 39.64 -80.25 -34.41
N PRO A 59 40.65 -80.80 -33.71
CA PRO A 59 40.53 -82.12 -33.12
C PRO A 59 39.46 -82.15 -32.02
N THR A 60 38.51 -83.05 -32.14
CA THR A 60 37.55 -83.41 -31.08
C THR A 60 38.21 -84.30 -30.02
N GLU A 61 37.54 -84.53 -28.89
CA GLU A 61 38.03 -85.44 -27.84
C GLU A 61 38.33 -86.86 -28.38
N ARG A 62 37.52 -87.32 -29.34
CA ARG A 62 37.73 -88.58 -30.06
C ARG A 62 38.99 -88.53 -30.94
N ASP A 63 39.24 -87.42 -31.63
CA ASP A 63 40.45 -87.25 -32.44
C ASP A 63 41.72 -87.23 -31.58
N TRP A 64 41.67 -86.64 -30.39
CA TRP A 64 42.79 -86.68 -29.45
C TRP A 64 43.07 -88.08 -28.93
N ALA A 65 42.05 -88.93 -28.79
CA ALA A 65 42.24 -90.34 -28.48
C ALA A 65 42.86 -91.10 -29.67
N ASP A 66 42.37 -90.86 -30.90
CA ASP A 66 42.91 -91.47 -32.12
C ASP A 66 44.40 -91.12 -32.32
N LEU A 67 44.79 -89.87 -32.11
CA LEU A 67 46.19 -89.43 -32.27
C LEU A 67 47.12 -90.05 -31.21
N ARG A 68 46.66 -90.18 -29.97
CA ARG A 68 47.39 -90.89 -28.91
C ARG A 68 47.57 -92.36 -29.25
N ASN A 69 46.52 -93.01 -29.75
CA ASN A 69 46.57 -94.40 -30.20
C ASN A 69 47.49 -94.59 -31.41
N ALA A 70 47.60 -93.57 -32.28
CA ALA A 70 48.53 -93.55 -33.42
C ALA A 70 49.99 -93.23 -33.03
N GLY A 71 50.28 -93.03 -31.73
CA GLY A 71 51.65 -92.81 -31.24
C GLY A 71 52.05 -91.34 -31.06
N ALA A 72 51.12 -90.38 -31.05
CA ALA A 72 51.45 -88.97 -30.78
C ALA A 72 51.92 -88.75 -29.34
N GLY A 73 53.18 -88.33 -29.20
CA GLY A 73 53.76 -87.93 -27.93
C GLY A 73 53.24 -86.58 -27.42
N GLY A 74 53.52 -86.27 -26.15
CA GLY A 74 53.03 -85.05 -25.49
C GLY A 74 53.38 -83.76 -26.21
N GLU A 75 54.55 -83.68 -26.87
CA GLU A 75 54.98 -82.50 -27.62
C GLU A 75 54.17 -82.31 -28.94
N VAL A 76 53.86 -83.40 -29.65
CA VAL A 76 53.02 -83.34 -30.85
C VAL A 76 51.60 -82.90 -30.49
N ILE A 77 51.05 -83.41 -29.38
CA ILE A 77 49.73 -83.02 -28.88
C ILE A 77 49.72 -81.56 -28.44
N ALA A 78 50.72 -81.13 -27.67
CA ALA A 78 50.84 -79.74 -27.24
C ALA A 78 50.99 -78.79 -28.43
N THR A 79 51.75 -79.18 -29.45
CA THR A 79 51.96 -78.37 -30.66
C THR A 79 50.71 -78.33 -31.54
N ALA A 80 49.99 -79.45 -31.69
CA ALA A 80 48.71 -79.52 -32.38
C ALA A 80 47.63 -78.67 -31.68
N ALA A 81 47.58 -78.69 -30.35
CA ALA A 81 46.67 -77.85 -29.57
C ALA A 81 47.03 -76.35 -29.66
N ALA A 82 48.33 -76.03 -29.67
CA ALA A 82 48.82 -74.66 -29.84
C ALA A 82 48.43 -74.06 -31.21
N CYS A 83 48.22 -74.89 -32.24
CA CYS A 83 47.71 -74.43 -33.53
C CYS A 83 46.27 -73.88 -33.47
N ASP A 84 45.40 -74.42 -32.61
CA ASP A 84 44.06 -73.84 -32.39
C ASP A 84 44.16 -72.52 -31.59
N GLY A 85 45.11 -72.44 -30.65
CA GLY A 85 45.47 -71.20 -29.95
C GLY A 85 46.00 -70.10 -30.88
N ARG A 86 46.81 -70.45 -31.91
CA ARG A 86 47.26 -69.52 -32.95
C ARG A 86 46.13 -69.10 -33.89
N ARG A 87 45.18 -70.00 -34.18
CA ARG A 87 43.96 -69.70 -34.96
C ARG A 87 43.02 -68.75 -34.20
N ALA A 88 42.94 -68.88 -32.87
CA ALA A 88 42.27 -67.94 -31.97
C ALA A 88 43.01 -66.59 -31.87
N SER A 89 44.35 -66.61 -31.89
CA SER A 89 45.20 -65.40 -31.86
C SER A 89 45.21 -64.64 -33.20
N SER A 90 45.00 -65.32 -34.34
CA SER A 90 44.80 -64.69 -35.66
C SER A 90 43.34 -64.29 -35.92
N SER A 91 42.40 -64.71 -35.07
CA SER A 91 41.03 -64.18 -35.00
C SER A 91 40.84 -63.16 -33.87
N SER A 92 41.96 -62.72 -33.25
CA SER A 92 41.99 -61.62 -32.27
C SER A 92 42.18 -60.23 -32.92
N ALA A 93 42.17 -60.14 -34.25
CA ALA A 93 41.86 -58.90 -34.95
C ALA A 93 40.37 -58.90 -35.28
N ALA A 94 39.59 -58.12 -34.52
CA ALA A 94 38.13 -58.03 -34.52
C ALA A 94 37.41 -59.03 -33.59
N SER A 95 37.59 -58.85 -32.29
CA SER A 95 36.39 -58.76 -31.43
C SER A 95 36.07 -57.28 -31.28
N PRO A 96 34.79 -56.87 -31.40
CA PRO A 96 34.42 -55.48 -31.23
C PRO A 96 34.87 -55.09 -29.83
N SER A 97 35.49 -53.92 -29.72
CA SER A 97 35.36 -53.16 -28.49
C SER A 97 33.91 -53.32 -28.05
N ASP A 98 33.71 -53.81 -26.83
CA ASP A 98 32.55 -53.44 -26.04
C ASP A 98 32.69 -51.92 -25.88
N GLU A 99 32.32 -51.25 -26.97
CA GLU A 99 32.17 -49.83 -27.10
C GLU A 99 31.04 -49.62 -26.12
N THR A 100 31.38 -49.30 -24.87
CA THR A 100 30.46 -48.64 -23.96
C THR A 100 29.85 -47.54 -24.80
N VAL A 101 28.65 -47.78 -25.33
CA VAL A 101 28.02 -46.87 -26.30
C VAL A 101 27.86 -45.61 -25.50
N GLN A 102 28.77 -44.65 -25.71
CA GLN A 102 28.76 -43.44 -24.92
C GLN A 102 27.38 -42.84 -25.15
N PRO A 103 26.60 -42.57 -24.09
CA PRO A 103 25.21 -42.22 -24.27
C PRO A 103 25.12 -40.94 -25.09
N VAL A 104 24.15 -40.89 -25.99
CA VAL A 104 23.84 -39.65 -26.71
C VAL A 104 23.20 -38.69 -25.72
N THR A 105 23.83 -37.54 -25.52
CA THR A 105 23.38 -36.49 -24.60
C THR A 105 22.91 -35.29 -25.39
N ALA A 106 21.70 -34.80 -25.04
CA ALA A 106 21.16 -33.56 -25.57
C ALA A 106 21.02 -32.54 -24.43
N VAL A 107 21.59 -31.34 -24.61
CA VAL A 107 21.64 -30.31 -23.56
C VAL A 107 21.20 -28.96 -24.13
N ALA A 108 20.20 -28.34 -23.50
CA ALA A 108 19.78 -26.97 -23.82
C ALA A 108 20.83 -25.94 -23.36
N GLN A 109 21.07 -24.93 -24.17
CA GLN A 109 22.06 -23.89 -23.91
C GLN A 109 21.51 -22.48 -24.23
N PRO A 110 21.21 -21.66 -23.21
CA PRO A 110 21.12 -22.00 -21.78
C PRO A 110 19.97 -22.99 -21.48
N ALA A 111 19.96 -23.55 -20.26
CA ALA A 111 18.89 -24.44 -19.79
C ALA A 111 17.54 -23.70 -19.62
N GLU A 112 17.59 -22.41 -19.26
CA GLU A 112 16.45 -21.49 -19.29
C GLU A 112 16.69 -20.39 -20.31
N VAL A 113 15.75 -20.25 -21.25
CA VAL A 113 15.71 -19.16 -22.21
C VAL A 113 14.63 -18.17 -21.77
N ILE A 114 15.04 -16.94 -21.47
CA ILE A 114 14.13 -15.86 -21.07
C ILE A 114 13.95 -14.93 -22.27
N THR A 115 12.70 -14.62 -22.62
CA THR A 115 12.32 -13.66 -23.66
C THR A 115 11.25 -12.70 -23.14
N THR A 116 10.95 -11.65 -23.91
CA THR A 116 9.82 -10.75 -23.65
C THR A 116 8.62 -11.08 -24.53
N ALA A 117 7.42 -10.80 -24.06
CA ALA A 117 6.22 -10.91 -24.87
C ALA A 117 6.34 -10.04 -26.13
N GLY A 118 5.95 -10.60 -27.28
CA GLY A 118 6.05 -9.94 -28.59
C GLY A 118 7.43 -10.03 -29.26
N THR A 119 8.44 -10.66 -28.64
CA THR A 119 9.76 -10.87 -29.26
C THR A 119 9.99 -12.35 -29.59
N ALA A 120 10.40 -12.62 -30.82
CA ALA A 120 10.84 -13.96 -31.23
C ALA A 120 12.15 -14.31 -30.53
N ALA A 121 12.35 -15.59 -30.23
CA ALA A 121 13.54 -16.07 -29.54
C ALA A 121 14.07 -17.35 -30.18
N SER A 122 15.27 -17.76 -29.77
CA SER A 122 15.87 -19.01 -30.23
C SER A 122 16.33 -19.87 -29.07
N VAL A 123 16.12 -21.18 -29.19
CA VAL A 123 16.65 -22.20 -28.27
C VAL A 123 17.77 -22.93 -28.98
N ARG A 124 18.92 -23.07 -28.32
CA ARG A 124 20.06 -23.85 -28.84
C ARG A 124 20.16 -25.14 -28.06
N VAL A 125 20.27 -26.27 -28.76
CA VAL A 125 20.45 -27.58 -28.15
C VAL A 125 21.72 -28.19 -28.72
N ARG A 126 22.64 -28.58 -27.84
CA ARG A 126 23.84 -29.32 -28.23
C ARG A 126 23.58 -30.82 -28.12
N LEU A 127 23.94 -31.55 -29.16
CA LEU A 127 23.86 -33.00 -29.23
C LEU A 127 25.27 -33.60 -29.38
N SER A 128 25.62 -34.51 -28.49
CA SER A 128 26.92 -35.19 -28.55
C SER A 128 26.82 -36.65 -28.13
N ARG A 129 27.76 -37.46 -28.63
CA ARG A 129 28.05 -38.81 -28.14
C ARG A 129 29.37 -38.73 -27.38
N GLY A 130 29.27 -38.69 -26.05
CA GLY A 130 30.39 -38.28 -25.20
C GLY A 130 30.95 -36.91 -25.61
N ARG A 131 32.21 -36.86 -26.05
CA ARG A 131 32.88 -35.62 -26.51
C ARG A 131 32.68 -35.30 -27.99
N THR A 132 32.11 -36.22 -28.76
CA THR A 132 31.97 -36.06 -30.22
C THR A 132 30.63 -35.42 -30.56
N PRO A 133 30.58 -34.25 -31.22
CA PRO A 133 29.34 -33.64 -31.66
C PRO A 133 28.63 -34.48 -32.72
N LEU A 134 27.31 -34.62 -32.61
CA LEU A 134 26.50 -35.30 -33.62
C LEU A 134 25.92 -34.27 -34.59
N ARG A 135 26.41 -34.29 -35.83
CA ARG A 135 26.00 -33.39 -36.92
C ARG A 135 24.86 -33.95 -37.74
N ARG A 136 24.17 -33.08 -38.51
CA ARG A 136 23.07 -33.43 -39.43
C ARG A 136 21.98 -34.32 -38.81
N THR A 137 21.80 -34.24 -37.49
CA THR A 137 20.81 -35.00 -36.73
C THR A 137 19.61 -34.10 -36.45
N THR A 138 18.41 -34.59 -36.78
CA THR A 138 17.16 -33.85 -36.52
C THR A 138 16.78 -34.00 -35.05
N LEU A 139 16.42 -32.87 -34.43
CA LEU A 139 15.86 -32.79 -33.09
C LEU A 139 14.49 -32.10 -33.13
N ALA A 140 13.66 -32.39 -32.14
CA ALA A 140 12.37 -31.75 -31.93
C ALA A 140 12.24 -31.22 -30.49
N LEU A 141 11.56 -30.09 -30.32
CA LEU A 141 11.14 -29.57 -29.02
C LEU A 141 9.66 -29.85 -28.84
N ARG A 142 9.35 -30.88 -28.04
CA ARG A 142 7.98 -31.30 -27.78
C ARG A 142 7.30 -30.31 -26.83
N GLY A 143 6.09 -29.89 -27.19
CA GLY A 143 5.26 -28.98 -26.40
C GLY A 143 5.27 -27.53 -26.89
N THR A 144 6.00 -27.21 -27.96
CA THR A 144 6.03 -25.85 -28.53
C THR A 144 4.72 -25.47 -29.22
N THR A 145 3.82 -26.43 -29.46
CA THR A 145 2.42 -26.15 -29.87
C THR A 145 1.68 -25.29 -28.85
N SER A 146 2.07 -25.33 -27.57
CA SER A 146 1.53 -24.42 -26.53
C SER A 146 1.82 -22.93 -26.79
N LEU A 147 2.77 -22.62 -27.68
CA LEU A 147 3.06 -21.27 -28.17
C LEU A 147 2.18 -20.87 -29.37
N GLY A 148 1.20 -21.69 -29.75
CA GLY A 148 0.33 -21.47 -30.91
C GLY A 148 0.91 -21.96 -32.24
N MET A 149 1.97 -22.78 -32.21
CA MET A 149 2.54 -23.41 -33.40
C MET A 149 1.66 -24.58 -33.87
N THR A 150 1.56 -24.81 -35.18
CA THR A 150 0.78 -25.93 -35.75
C THR A 150 1.38 -27.31 -35.48
N ARG A 151 2.69 -27.37 -35.21
CA ARG A 151 3.43 -28.58 -34.86
C ARG A 151 4.62 -28.23 -33.98
N ASP A 152 5.17 -29.24 -33.32
CA ASP A 152 6.39 -29.08 -32.52
C ASP A 152 7.57 -28.60 -33.39
N ALA A 153 8.38 -27.72 -32.81
CA ALA A 153 9.51 -27.11 -33.50
C ALA A 153 10.57 -28.18 -33.78
N SER A 154 11.12 -28.19 -35.00
CA SER A 154 12.21 -29.08 -35.39
C SER A 154 13.40 -28.28 -35.91
N ALA A 155 14.60 -28.77 -35.63
CA ALA A 155 15.85 -28.19 -36.09
C ALA A 155 16.89 -29.30 -36.32
N VAL A 156 17.80 -29.05 -37.24
CA VAL A 156 18.90 -29.98 -37.56
C VAL A 156 20.19 -29.45 -36.95
N THR A 157 20.97 -30.34 -36.33
CA THR A 157 22.28 -29.98 -35.78
C THR A 157 23.28 -29.62 -36.88
N ASP A 158 24.00 -28.52 -36.71
CA ASP A 158 25.12 -28.13 -37.57
C ASP A 158 26.37 -29.03 -37.38
N ASP A 159 27.48 -28.68 -38.03
CA ASP A 159 28.74 -29.43 -37.92
C ASP A 159 29.36 -29.39 -36.50
N SER A 160 28.93 -28.43 -35.65
CA SER A 160 29.31 -28.34 -34.23
C SER A 160 28.37 -29.13 -33.29
N GLY A 161 27.37 -29.82 -33.85
CA GLY A 161 26.37 -30.57 -33.11
C GLY A 161 25.30 -29.69 -32.44
N ILE A 162 25.12 -28.45 -32.88
CA ILE A 162 24.13 -27.52 -32.31
C ILE A 162 22.91 -27.40 -33.23
N ALA A 163 21.72 -27.67 -32.70
CA ALA A 163 20.46 -27.37 -33.35
C ALA A 163 19.91 -26.04 -32.81
N VAL A 164 19.48 -25.14 -33.70
CA VAL A 164 18.90 -23.84 -33.34
C VAL A 164 17.42 -23.83 -33.71
N PHE A 165 16.55 -23.83 -32.70
CA PHE A 165 15.11 -23.73 -32.86
C PHE A 165 14.69 -22.26 -32.85
N ARG A 166 14.01 -21.80 -33.90
CA ARG A 166 13.42 -20.45 -33.95
C ARG A 166 11.99 -20.52 -33.46
N LEU A 167 11.71 -19.88 -32.33
CA LEU A 167 10.38 -19.82 -31.74
C LEU A 167 9.73 -18.47 -32.09
N PRO A 168 8.42 -18.45 -32.40
CA PRO A 168 7.74 -17.22 -32.78
C PRO A 168 7.62 -16.25 -31.60
N ALA A 169 7.34 -14.99 -31.92
CA ALA A 169 6.89 -14.03 -30.92
C ALA A 169 5.52 -14.46 -30.38
N VAL A 170 5.39 -14.53 -29.05
CA VAL A 170 4.13 -14.87 -28.38
C VAL A 170 3.62 -13.71 -27.55
N ALA A 171 2.30 -13.55 -27.52
CA ALA A 171 1.67 -12.41 -26.85
C ALA A 171 1.51 -12.60 -25.34
N ARG A 172 1.38 -13.84 -24.86
CA ARG A 172 1.11 -14.14 -23.45
C ARG A 172 2.41 -14.41 -22.68
N ALA A 173 2.58 -13.71 -21.56
CA ALA A 173 3.63 -14.02 -20.60
C ALA A 173 3.35 -15.36 -19.90
N GLY A 174 4.39 -16.11 -19.56
CA GLY A 174 4.26 -17.45 -19.00
C GLY A 174 5.56 -18.23 -19.03
N THR A 175 5.59 -19.34 -18.32
CA THR A 175 6.73 -20.27 -18.33
C THR A 175 6.29 -21.58 -18.95
N HIS A 176 7.07 -22.06 -19.92
CA HIS A 176 6.81 -23.30 -20.65
C HIS A 176 8.01 -24.23 -20.49
N GLN A 177 7.76 -25.52 -20.43
CA GLN A 177 8.83 -26.52 -20.45
C GLN A 177 8.71 -27.33 -21.74
N PHE A 178 9.76 -27.33 -22.55
CA PHE A 178 9.80 -28.12 -23.78
C PHE A 178 10.78 -29.27 -23.65
N GLU A 179 10.32 -30.47 -23.98
CA GLU A 179 11.12 -31.69 -23.90
C GLU A 179 11.92 -31.87 -25.20
N ILE A 180 13.21 -32.17 -25.08
CA ILE A 180 14.09 -32.41 -26.22
C ILE A 180 13.93 -33.87 -26.66
N ARG A 181 13.63 -34.07 -27.95
CA ARG A 181 13.43 -35.37 -28.60
C ARG A 181 14.30 -35.50 -29.84
N GLY A 182 14.63 -36.74 -30.21
CA GLY A 182 15.19 -37.06 -31.52
C GLY A 182 14.15 -36.88 -32.64
N GLY A 183 14.58 -36.71 -33.88
CA GLY A 183 13.70 -36.44 -35.03
C GLY A 183 12.66 -37.52 -35.34
N SER A 184 12.87 -38.75 -34.87
CA SER A 184 11.90 -39.86 -34.93
C SER A 184 10.95 -39.92 -33.72
N GLY A 185 11.05 -38.97 -32.79
CA GLY A 185 10.36 -39.00 -31.50
C GLY A 185 11.11 -39.74 -30.39
N ALA A 186 12.32 -40.24 -30.67
CA ALA A 186 13.14 -40.96 -29.69
C ALA A 186 13.43 -40.11 -28.44
N THR A 187 13.37 -40.75 -27.28
CA THR A 187 13.63 -40.13 -25.98
C THR A 187 15.14 -40.18 -25.67
N PHE A 188 15.67 -39.13 -25.05
CA PHE A 188 17.04 -39.15 -24.53
C PHE A 188 17.04 -39.55 -23.05
N PRO A 189 18.11 -40.20 -22.55
CA PRO A 189 18.26 -40.47 -21.11
C PRO A 189 18.10 -39.19 -20.29
N GLY A 190 17.33 -39.28 -19.19
CA GLY A 190 17.05 -38.14 -18.33
C GLY A 190 16.03 -37.13 -18.85
N GLN A 191 15.41 -37.38 -20.02
CA GLN A 191 14.36 -36.53 -20.63
C GLN A 191 14.72 -35.03 -20.58
N PRO A 192 15.84 -34.64 -21.20
CA PRO A 192 16.33 -33.27 -21.12
C PRO A 192 15.29 -32.30 -21.65
N ALA A 193 15.14 -31.17 -20.97
CA ALA A 193 14.16 -30.15 -21.28
C ALA A 193 14.80 -28.76 -21.27
N VAL A 194 14.13 -27.83 -21.95
CA VAL A 194 14.41 -26.40 -21.89
C VAL A 194 13.27 -25.70 -21.17
N LEU A 195 13.60 -24.81 -20.24
CA LEU A 195 12.65 -23.88 -19.66
C LEU A 195 12.59 -22.63 -20.54
N TYR A 196 11.40 -22.25 -20.97
CA TYR A 196 11.17 -21.09 -21.82
C TYR A 196 10.24 -20.12 -21.13
N SER A 197 10.81 -19.02 -20.64
CA SER A 197 10.14 -18.03 -19.81
C SER A 197 9.88 -16.75 -20.62
N VAL A 198 8.61 -16.46 -20.86
CA VAL A 198 8.15 -15.22 -21.50
C VAL A 198 7.77 -14.23 -20.40
N ARG A 199 8.55 -13.16 -20.25
CA ARG A 199 8.26 -12.05 -19.34
C ARG A 199 7.35 -11.02 -20.03
N SER A 200 6.59 -10.26 -19.24
CA SER A 200 5.88 -9.09 -19.77
C SER A 200 6.85 -8.08 -20.36
N ALA A 201 6.40 -7.36 -21.39
CA ALA A 201 7.18 -6.27 -21.96
C ALA A 201 7.16 -5.04 -21.04
N LYS A 202 7.80 -3.94 -21.48
CA LYS A 202 7.76 -2.66 -20.77
C LYS A 202 6.30 -2.19 -20.55
N PRO A 203 6.02 -1.40 -19.50
CA PRO A 203 4.71 -0.78 -19.29
C PRO A 203 4.19 -0.12 -20.56
N GLY A 204 2.95 -0.43 -20.93
CA GLY A 204 2.27 0.10 -22.10
C GLY A 204 0.93 0.76 -21.77
N ARG A 205 0.29 0.38 -20.65
CA ARG A 205 -0.98 0.93 -20.18
C ARG A 205 -1.04 0.94 -18.66
N ILE A 206 -1.75 1.94 -18.13
CA ILE A 206 -2.09 2.05 -16.71
C ILE A 206 -3.58 2.34 -16.59
N ARG A 207 -4.26 1.68 -15.65
CA ARG A 207 -5.65 1.96 -15.29
C ARG A 207 -5.73 2.16 -13.78
N VAL A 208 -6.43 3.20 -13.36
CA VAL A 208 -6.64 3.48 -11.93
C VAL A 208 -8.11 3.29 -11.57
N THR A 209 -8.38 2.78 -10.37
CA THR A 209 -9.75 2.61 -9.87
C THR A 209 -9.80 2.87 -8.36
N PRO A 210 -10.74 3.70 -7.86
CA PRO A 210 -11.67 4.52 -8.63
C PRO A 210 -10.97 5.68 -9.38
N ASP A 211 -11.65 6.27 -10.36
CA ASP A 211 -11.25 7.50 -11.09
C ASP A 211 -11.73 8.79 -10.37
N TYR A 212 -12.62 8.63 -9.39
CA TYR A 212 -13.12 9.70 -8.53
C TYR A 212 -13.23 9.24 -7.07
N VAL A 213 -12.74 10.05 -6.14
CA VAL A 213 -12.78 9.74 -4.70
C VAL A 213 -13.66 10.74 -3.96
N ALA A 214 -14.74 10.26 -3.36
CA ALA A 214 -15.57 11.03 -2.45
C ALA A 214 -15.57 10.39 -1.06
N PHE A 215 -14.97 11.08 -0.08
CA PHE A 215 -15.05 10.66 1.32
C PHE A 215 -16.40 11.07 1.92
N ARG A 216 -17.08 10.11 2.52
CA ARG A 216 -18.28 10.29 3.34
C ARG A 216 -17.90 10.62 4.79
N SER A 217 -18.88 11.06 5.58
CA SER A 217 -18.67 11.27 7.02
C SER A 217 -18.31 9.94 7.69
N GLY A 218 -17.14 9.88 8.33
CA GLY A 218 -16.60 8.68 8.97
C GLY A 218 -15.57 7.90 8.16
N ASP A 219 -15.40 8.19 6.86
CA ASP A 219 -14.35 7.54 6.06
C ASP A 219 -12.97 7.99 6.53
N THR A 220 -12.12 7.03 6.91
CA THR A 220 -10.75 7.29 7.35
C THR A 220 -9.73 7.18 6.21
N SER A 221 -10.06 6.43 5.15
CA SER A 221 -9.25 6.29 3.94
C SER A 221 -10.07 5.81 2.74
N ALA A 222 -9.52 5.99 1.54
CA ALA A 222 -10.02 5.45 0.28
C ALA A 222 -8.88 4.68 -0.43
N ALA A 223 -9.19 3.50 -0.93
CA ALA A 223 -8.23 2.68 -1.66
C ALA A 223 -8.20 3.06 -3.15
N LEU A 224 -7.04 3.46 -3.66
CA LEU A 224 -6.75 3.62 -5.08
C LEU A 224 -5.90 2.45 -5.55
N VAL A 225 -6.34 1.78 -6.61
CA VAL A 225 -5.61 0.65 -7.21
C VAL A 225 -5.24 1.00 -8.63
N ALA A 226 -3.93 0.98 -8.91
CA ALA A 226 -3.36 1.09 -10.23
C ALA A 226 -3.05 -0.31 -10.79
N VAL A 227 -3.46 -0.57 -12.03
CA VAL A 227 -3.15 -1.80 -12.76
C VAL A 227 -2.29 -1.45 -13.96
N VAL A 228 -1.06 -1.95 -13.99
CA VAL A 228 -0.08 -1.72 -15.06
C VAL A 228 0.03 -2.95 -15.94
N THR A 229 -0.16 -2.75 -17.24
CA THR A 229 0.01 -3.80 -18.25
C THR A 229 0.93 -3.34 -19.38
N ASP A 230 1.52 -4.30 -20.08
CA ASP A 230 2.24 -4.02 -21.32
C ASP A 230 1.27 -3.74 -22.48
N SER A 231 1.81 -3.43 -23.66
CA SER A 231 0.98 -3.13 -24.85
C SER A 231 0.14 -4.33 -25.34
N LEU A 232 0.50 -5.54 -24.92
CA LEU A 232 -0.17 -6.80 -25.27
C LEU A 232 -1.17 -7.25 -24.19
N GLY A 233 -1.28 -6.50 -23.08
CA GLY A 233 -2.20 -6.75 -21.99
C GLY A 233 -1.68 -7.67 -20.90
N ASN A 234 -0.40 -8.03 -20.89
CA ASN A 234 0.18 -8.81 -19.78
C ASN A 234 0.43 -7.94 -18.56
N PRO A 235 0.23 -8.45 -17.33
CA PRO A 235 0.57 -7.73 -16.12
C PRO A 235 2.08 -7.49 -16.02
N VAL A 236 2.47 -6.26 -15.69
CA VAL A 236 3.87 -5.90 -15.44
C VAL A 236 4.10 -5.89 -13.94
N ALA A 237 4.82 -6.90 -13.43
CA ALA A 237 5.16 -7.05 -12.03
C ALA A 237 6.48 -6.32 -11.69
N GLY A 238 6.62 -5.85 -10.46
CA GLY A 238 7.83 -5.15 -10.01
C GLY A 238 7.99 -3.73 -10.56
N GLU A 239 6.95 -3.16 -11.17
CA GLU A 239 6.97 -1.79 -11.69
C GLU A 239 6.67 -0.80 -10.56
N PRO A 240 7.52 0.22 -10.34
CA PRO A 240 7.21 1.30 -9.41
C PRO A 240 6.08 2.18 -9.95
N VAL A 241 5.12 2.46 -9.09
CA VAL A 241 4.00 3.36 -9.33
C VAL A 241 4.03 4.43 -8.25
N ASP A 242 3.95 5.69 -8.66
CA ASP A 242 3.97 6.84 -7.75
C ASP A 242 2.59 7.48 -7.70
N LEU A 243 2.15 7.87 -6.50
CA LEU A 243 1.01 8.75 -6.29
C LEU A 243 1.53 10.15 -5.95
N VAL A 244 1.28 11.11 -6.85
CA VAL A 244 1.79 12.47 -6.79
C VAL A 244 0.63 13.46 -6.60
N GLY A 245 0.77 14.39 -5.66
CA GLY A 245 -0.28 15.34 -5.31
C GLY A 245 -0.95 14.97 -4.00
N GLY A 246 -1.03 15.95 -3.10
CA GLY A 246 -1.38 15.74 -1.70
C GLY A 246 -0.16 15.82 -0.78
N THR A 247 0.04 16.95 -0.13
CA THR A 247 1.13 17.12 0.83
C THR A 247 0.64 16.77 2.23
N GLY A 248 1.13 15.64 2.74
CA GLY A 248 1.13 15.28 4.15
C GLY A 248 2.40 14.49 4.46
N GLU A 249 3.45 15.20 4.88
CA GLU A 249 4.63 14.74 5.62
C GLU A 249 5.67 13.73 5.07
N ASN A 250 5.49 12.94 4.00
CA ASN A 250 6.60 12.06 3.54
C ASN A 250 6.56 11.73 2.04
N GLY A 251 7.18 12.58 1.21
CA GLY A 251 7.40 12.28 -0.22
C GLY A 251 6.12 11.95 -1.02
N SER A 252 6.27 11.65 -2.31
CA SER A 252 5.19 11.02 -3.07
C SER A 252 5.19 9.53 -2.70
N PRO A 253 4.10 8.95 -2.18
CA PRO A 253 4.07 7.53 -1.88
C PRO A 253 4.31 6.71 -3.15
N THR A 254 5.27 5.79 -3.07
CA THR A 254 5.59 4.83 -4.13
C THR A 254 5.12 3.44 -3.70
N SER A 255 4.48 2.73 -4.62
CA SER A 255 4.04 1.34 -4.47
C SER A 255 4.55 0.52 -5.65
N VAL A 256 4.86 -0.75 -5.44
CA VAL A 256 5.41 -1.63 -6.50
C VAL A 256 4.34 -2.62 -6.92
N THR A 257 4.20 -2.87 -8.22
CA THR A 257 3.18 -3.79 -8.73
C THR A 257 3.46 -5.24 -8.33
N ASP A 258 2.40 -5.96 -7.94
CA ASP A 258 2.43 -7.39 -7.67
C ASP A 258 2.49 -8.25 -8.95
N SER A 259 2.41 -9.58 -8.82
CA SER A 259 2.38 -10.51 -9.95
C SER A 259 1.18 -10.33 -10.88
N ALA A 260 0.12 -9.66 -10.43
CA ALA A 260 -1.06 -9.29 -11.22
C ALA A 260 -0.97 -7.87 -11.80
N GLY A 261 0.18 -7.20 -11.66
CA GLY A 261 0.40 -5.85 -12.15
C GLY A 261 -0.29 -4.77 -11.31
N ARG A 262 -0.70 -5.07 -10.06
CA ARG A 262 -1.47 -4.15 -9.21
C ARG A 262 -0.58 -3.45 -8.18
N ALA A 263 -0.73 -2.14 -8.07
CA ALA A 263 -0.17 -1.31 -7.01
C ALA A 263 -1.31 -0.58 -6.30
N ALA A 264 -1.34 -0.64 -4.97
CA ALA A 264 -2.40 -0.04 -4.16
C ALA A 264 -1.88 1.14 -3.33
N PHE A 265 -2.73 2.14 -3.15
CA PHE A 265 -2.49 3.34 -2.34
C PHE A 265 -3.67 3.59 -1.42
N ALA A 266 -3.41 4.10 -0.23
CA ALA A 266 -4.42 4.60 0.69
C ALA A 266 -4.39 6.13 0.68
N VAL A 267 -5.47 6.76 0.21
CA VAL A 267 -5.66 8.22 0.29
C VAL A 267 -6.47 8.53 1.52
N THR A 268 -6.04 9.49 2.32
CA THR A 268 -6.78 9.92 3.51
C THR A 268 -7.48 11.26 3.25
N PRO A 269 -8.57 11.58 3.98
CA PRO A 269 -9.26 12.86 3.88
C PRO A 269 -8.37 14.11 4.00
N ASN A 270 -7.23 13.98 4.68
CA ASN A 270 -6.31 15.07 5.02
C ASN A 270 -5.02 15.05 4.19
N SER A 271 -4.76 14.00 3.40
CA SER A 271 -3.53 13.92 2.59
C SER A 271 -3.60 14.81 1.36
N VAL A 272 -4.78 15.21 0.89
CA VAL A 272 -4.98 16.04 -0.31
C VAL A 272 -6.04 17.11 -0.03
N PRO A 273 -5.85 18.37 -0.44
CA PRO A 273 -6.91 19.38 -0.38
C PRO A 273 -8.19 18.90 -1.08
N ARG A 274 -9.35 19.17 -0.47
CA ARG A 274 -10.65 18.82 -1.07
C ARG A 274 -10.86 19.63 -2.35
N GLY A 275 -11.34 18.98 -3.41
CA GLY A 275 -11.52 19.61 -4.73
C GLY A 275 -10.24 19.69 -5.56
N ALA A 276 -9.12 19.16 -5.07
CA ALA A 276 -7.90 18.97 -5.86
C ALA A 276 -7.86 17.57 -6.50
N SER A 277 -6.85 17.34 -7.33
CA SER A 277 -6.59 16.06 -7.96
C SER A 277 -5.25 15.46 -7.50
N VAL A 278 -5.15 14.13 -7.64
CA VAL A 278 -3.91 13.38 -7.49
C VAL A 278 -3.57 12.69 -8.80
N GLN A 279 -2.29 12.48 -9.06
CA GLN A 279 -1.78 11.84 -10.26
C GLN A 279 -1.12 10.51 -9.92
N VAL A 280 -1.55 9.46 -10.59
CA VAL A 280 -0.87 8.16 -10.56
C VAL A 280 0.07 8.06 -11.75
N ARG A 281 1.35 7.76 -11.49
CA ARG A 281 2.41 7.72 -12.51
C ARG A 281 3.10 6.37 -12.52
N ALA A 282 3.38 5.86 -13.71
CA ALA A 282 4.24 4.70 -13.93
C ALA A 282 5.20 5.02 -15.09
N ARG A 283 6.36 4.36 -15.12
CA ARG A 283 7.43 4.70 -16.06
C ARG A 283 6.98 4.65 -17.52
N GLY A 284 7.22 5.74 -18.24
CA GLY A 284 6.96 5.82 -19.68
C GLY A 284 5.48 5.89 -20.06
N LEU A 285 4.58 6.05 -19.09
CA LEU A 285 3.14 6.20 -19.30
C LEU A 285 2.67 7.62 -18.96
N ALA A 286 1.58 8.04 -19.59
CA ALA A 286 0.90 9.28 -19.25
C ALA A 286 0.34 9.18 -17.81
N PRO A 287 0.48 10.23 -16.98
CA PRO A 287 -0.15 10.28 -15.66
C PRO A 287 -1.66 10.12 -15.76
N VAL A 288 -2.25 9.38 -14.82
CA VAL A 288 -3.71 9.28 -14.67
C VAL A 288 -4.13 10.19 -13.53
N GLU A 289 -4.97 11.16 -13.83
CA GLU A 289 -5.54 12.07 -12.85
C GLU A 289 -6.76 11.44 -12.17
N VAL A 290 -6.85 11.61 -10.86
CA VAL A 290 -7.96 11.17 -10.02
C VAL A 290 -8.44 12.37 -9.23
N GLU A 291 -9.71 12.72 -9.41
CA GLU A 291 -10.31 13.86 -8.71
C GLU A 291 -10.72 13.48 -7.28
N ILE A 292 -10.44 14.37 -6.34
CA ILE A 292 -10.91 14.26 -4.96
C ILE A 292 -12.08 15.23 -4.78
N ALA A 293 -13.24 14.69 -4.39
CA ALA A 293 -14.45 15.47 -4.19
C ALA A 293 -14.21 16.71 -3.33
N ALA A 294 -14.68 17.86 -3.82
CA ALA A 294 -14.77 19.08 -3.02
C ALA A 294 -15.62 18.81 -1.78
N ALA A 295 -15.28 19.48 -0.67
CA ALA A 295 -16.16 19.47 0.49
C ALA A 295 -17.50 20.03 0.04
N ALA A 296 -18.57 19.24 0.17
CA ALA A 296 -19.91 19.68 -0.16
C ALA A 296 -20.19 21.04 0.50
N GLY A 297 -20.63 22.01 -0.31
CA GLY A 297 -20.92 23.36 0.16
C GLY A 297 -21.91 23.35 1.32
N LEU A 298 -21.82 24.36 2.20
CA LEU A 298 -22.76 24.49 3.30
C LEU A 298 -24.14 24.85 2.79
N SER A 299 -25.15 24.21 3.35
CA SER A 299 -26.53 24.68 3.25
C SER A 299 -26.68 25.90 4.14
N GLY A 300 -26.95 27.05 3.53
CA GLY A 300 -27.32 28.25 4.28
C GLY A 300 -28.54 27.99 5.15
N VAL A 301 -29.58 27.35 4.61
CA VAL A 301 -30.86 27.10 5.30
C VAL A 301 -30.72 26.12 6.47
N ASN A 302 -29.99 25.03 6.29
CA ASN A 302 -29.87 23.97 7.29
C ASN A 302 -28.66 24.13 8.23
N THR A 303 -27.97 25.27 8.15
CA THR A 303 -26.87 25.66 9.05
C THR A 303 -27.31 26.80 9.96
N GLY A 304 -27.22 26.60 11.27
CA GLY A 304 -27.65 27.58 12.26
C GLY A 304 -27.64 27.07 13.70
N PHE A 305 -28.04 27.94 14.61
CA PHE A 305 -28.23 27.58 16.01
C PHE A 305 -29.44 26.68 16.20
N LEU A 306 -29.32 25.68 17.06
CA LEU A 306 -30.47 24.92 17.53
C LEU A 306 -31.28 25.76 18.54
N PRO A 307 -32.59 25.53 18.65
CA PRO A 307 -33.43 26.25 19.59
C PRO A 307 -33.01 25.95 21.04
N LEU A 308 -33.13 26.97 21.89
CA LEU A 308 -32.96 26.89 23.33
C LEU A 308 -34.31 26.79 24.03
N GLN A 309 -34.34 26.20 25.23
CA GLN A 309 -35.49 26.22 26.13
C GLN A 309 -35.78 27.62 26.66
N SER A 310 -34.72 28.40 26.93
CA SER A 310 -34.82 29.79 27.34
C SER A 310 -33.75 30.63 26.65
N THR A 311 -34.16 31.79 26.14
CA THR A 311 -33.26 32.82 25.62
C THR A 311 -33.04 33.96 26.62
N THR A 312 -33.56 33.83 27.84
CA THR A 312 -33.42 34.81 28.93
C THR A 312 -32.58 34.26 30.08
N GLY A 313 -31.86 35.15 30.75
CA GLY A 313 -31.12 34.84 31.99
C GLY A 313 -30.69 36.11 32.71
N ALA A 314 -30.21 36.00 33.94
CA ALA A 314 -29.72 37.16 34.69
C ALA A 314 -28.41 37.70 34.09
N VAL A 315 -28.16 39.00 34.23
CA VAL A 315 -26.86 39.60 33.89
C VAL A 315 -25.72 38.86 34.59
N GLY A 316 -24.64 38.59 33.84
CA GLY A 316 -23.47 37.85 34.34
C GLY A 316 -23.67 36.34 34.54
N SER A 317 -24.87 35.79 34.33
CA SER A 317 -25.12 34.36 34.53
C SER A 317 -24.75 33.53 33.30
N ARG A 318 -24.30 32.28 33.52
CA ARG A 318 -24.20 31.28 32.45
C ARG A 318 -25.62 30.87 32.00
N LEU A 319 -25.80 30.58 30.71
CA LEU A 319 -27.03 29.94 30.24
C LEU A 319 -27.22 28.58 30.93
N GLY A 320 -28.48 28.20 31.16
CA GLY A 320 -28.82 26.92 31.80
C GLY A 320 -28.50 25.68 30.96
N GLU A 321 -28.23 25.87 29.67
CA GLU A 321 -27.83 24.83 28.74
C GLU A 321 -26.78 25.37 27.75
N PRO A 322 -25.93 24.50 27.17
CA PRO A 322 -24.95 24.92 26.18
C PRO A 322 -25.63 25.31 24.87
N LEU A 323 -25.12 26.37 24.23
CA LEU A 323 -25.59 26.78 22.91
C LEU A 323 -25.01 25.83 21.84
N VAL A 324 -25.87 25.26 21.02
CA VAL A 324 -25.47 24.30 19.98
C VAL A 324 -25.60 24.91 18.59
N PHE A 325 -24.51 24.92 17.83
CA PHE A 325 -24.49 25.32 16.43
C PHE A 325 -24.43 24.07 15.54
N SER A 326 -25.35 23.95 14.58
CA SER A 326 -25.46 22.81 13.65
C SER A 326 -25.09 23.26 12.24
N THR A 327 -24.30 22.45 11.55
CA THR A 327 -23.84 22.70 10.18
C THR A 327 -24.24 21.53 9.28
N ARG A 328 -24.81 21.85 8.12
CA ARG A 328 -25.26 20.86 7.14
C ARG A 328 -24.79 21.25 5.76
N THR A 329 -24.44 20.25 4.95
CA THR A 329 -24.16 20.46 3.54
C THR A 329 -25.45 20.69 2.76
N VAL A 330 -25.36 21.18 1.52
CA VAL A 330 -26.53 21.33 0.63
C VAL A 330 -27.27 20.01 0.37
N GLN A 331 -26.59 18.86 0.48
CA GLN A 331 -27.16 17.51 0.40
C GLN A 331 -27.72 17.01 1.74
N GLY A 332 -27.68 17.80 2.80
CA GLY A 332 -28.22 17.45 4.13
C GLY A 332 -27.28 16.65 5.04
N ALA A 333 -26.06 16.33 4.60
CA ALA A 333 -25.08 15.62 5.41
C ALA A 333 -24.46 16.52 6.50
N PRO A 334 -23.98 15.97 7.63
CA PRO A 334 -23.15 16.71 8.58
C PRO A 334 -21.88 17.29 7.93
N ALA A 335 -21.59 18.57 8.18
CA ALA A 335 -20.42 19.25 7.60
C ALA A 335 -19.22 19.25 8.57
N ALA A 336 -18.80 18.06 9.01
CA ALA A 336 -17.73 17.84 9.98
C ALA A 336 -16.36 18.40 9.54
N GLY A 337 -15.50 18.73 10.51
CA GLY A 337 -14.13 19.20 10.27
C GLY A 337 -14.00 20.69 9.91
N ARG A 338 -15.12 21.38 9.67
CA ARG A 338 -15.14 22.84 9.47
C ARG A 338 -14.90 23.57 10.80
N THR A 339 -14.33 24.76 10.76
CA THR A 339 -14.13 25.59 11.96
C THR A 339 -15.20 26.66 12.05
N VAL A 340 -15.94 26.69 13.15
CA VAL A 340 -16.92 27.73 13.47
C VAL A 340 -16.25 28.74 14.38
N ARG A 341 -16.31 30.02 14.02
CA ARG A 341 -15.84 31.13 14.86
C ARG A 341 -17.04 31.84 15.47
N PHE A 342 -16.98 32.08 16.76
CA PHE A 342 -18.01 32.75 17.53
C PHE A 342 -17.56 34.16 17.92
N ARG A 343 -18.50 35.11 17.86
CA ARG A 343 -18.35 36.47 18.40
C ARG A 343 -19.58 36.80 19.20
N THR A 344 -19.49 37.78 20.09
CA THR A 344 -20.61 38.13 20.95
C THR A 344 -20.83 39.63 21.03
N SER A 345 -22.06 40.00 21.34
CA SER A 345 -22.43 41.33 21.82
C SER A 345 -23.09 41.18 23.18
N ASN A 346 -22.59 41.92 24.18
CA ASN A 346 -23.08 41.84 25.57
C ASN A 346 -23.14 40.41 26.14
N ALA A 347 -22.17 39.57 25.79
CA ALA A 347 -22.02 38.21 26.31
C ALA A 347 -20.55 37.76 26.15
N ARG A 348 -20.20 36.64 26.78
CA ARG A 348 -18.95 35.90 26.53
C ARG A 348 -19.29 34.49 26.09
N VAL A 349 -18.52 33.96 25.15
CA VAL A 349 -18.67 32.60 24.62
C VAL A 349 -17.38 31.83 24.81
N THR A 350 -17.46 30.54 25.12
CA THR A 350 -16.29 29.67 25.27
C THR A 350 -16.57 28.28 24.71
N PRO A 351 -15.73 27.76 23.79
CA PRO A 351 -14.63 28.45 23.11
C PRO A 351 -15.12 29.49 22.08
N GLU A 352 -14.26 30.45 21.71
CA GLU A 352 -14.53 31.43 20.63
C GLU A 352 -14.34 30.84 19.23
N SER A 353 -13.75 29.65 19.12
CA SER A 353 -13.58 28.91 17.87
C SER A 353 -13.58 27.42 18.18
N ALA A 354 -14.29 26.62 17.37
CA ALA A 354 -14.32 25.17 17.54
C ALA A 354 -14.53 24.46 16.20
N VAL A 355 -13.97 23.26 16.11
CA VAL A 355 -14.13 22.38 14.94
C VAL A 355 -15.44 21.60 15.08
N VAL A 356 -16.20 21.53 13.99
CA VAL A 356 -17.45 20.78 13.89
C VAL A 356 -17.18 19.29 14.04
N ASP A 357 -17.90 18.65 14.97
CA ASP A 357 -17.79 17.21 15.21
C ASP A 357 -18.36 16.36 14.05
N SER A 358 -18.20 15.04 14.14
CA SER A 358 -18.71 14.10 13.13
C SER A 358 -20.24 14.13 12.95
N THR A 359 -20.98 14.64 13.93
CA THR A 359 -22.44 14.82 13.89
C THR A 359 -22.87 16.15 13.26
N GLY A 360 -21.90 17.00 12.90
CA GLY A 360 -22.16 18.30 12.28
C GLY A 360 -22.43 19.38 13.31
N ARG A 361 -22.01 19.22 14.57
CA ARG A 361 -22.36 20.11 15.67
C ARG A 361 -21.15 20.68 16.39
N VAL A 362 -21.37 21.84 17.02
CA VAL A 362 -20.46 22.49 17.96
C VAL A 362 -21.27 22.92 19.18
N ARG A 363 -20.74 22.69 20.39
CA ARG A 363 -21.35 23.15 21.64
C ARG A 363 -20.45 24.22 22.25
N VAL A 364 -21.05 25.31 22.69
CA VAL A 364 -20.35 26.41 23.37
C VAL A 364 -21.10 26.83 24.63
N ASP A 365 -20.33 27.19 25.65
CA ASP A 365 -20.87 27.81 26.86
C ASP A 365 -21.01 29.31 26.64
N VAL A 366 -22.13 29.87 27.08
CA VAL A 366 -22.40 31.31 26.97
C VAL A 366 -22.69 31.88 28.36
N VAL A 367 -22.02 32.99 28.67
CA VAL A 367 -22.27 33.80 29.87
C VAL A 367 -22.81 35.14 29.43
N LEU A 368 -23.99 35.52 29.92
CA LEU A 368 -24.61 36.81 29.61
C LEU A 368 -23.77 37.95 30.16
N GLY A 369 -23.79 39.09 29.47
CA GLY A 369 -23.05 40.26 29.87
C GLY A 369 -23.63 40.95 31.10
N ASN A 370 -22.94 41.98 31.54
CA ASN A 370 -23.29 42.72 32.75
C ASN A 370 -24.30 43.84 32.49
N ARG A 371 -24.70 44.07 31.22
CA ARG A 371 -25.72 45.05 30.87
C ARG A 371 -27.05 44.36 30.64
N ALA A 372 -28.10 44.85 31.28
CA ALA A 372 -29.45 44.37 31.01
C ALA A 372 -29.90 44.74 29.58
N GLY A 373 -30.67 43.85 28.95
CA GLY A 373 -31.18 44.03 27.59
C GLY A 373 -30.71 42.94 26.63
N GLU A 374 -30.65 43.28 25.34
CA GLU A 374 -30.26 42.32 24.30
C GLU A 374 -28.80 41.89 24.45
N SER A 375 -28.57 40.62 24.15
CA SER A 375 -27.27 39.98 24.02
C SER A 375 -27.31 39.14 22.75
N ALA A 376 -26.17 38.95 22.09
CA ALA A 376 -26.14 38.18 20.85
C ALA A 376 -24.89 37.32 20.76
N VAL A 377 -25.04 36.14 20.16
CA VAL A 377 -23.93 35.26 19.75
C VAL A 377 -23.99 35.11 18.25
N PHE A 378 -22.91 35.50 17.59
CA PHE A 378 -22.71 35.36 16.15
C PHE A 378 -21.82 34.15 15.90
N ALA A 379 -22.19 33.32 14.93
CA ALA A 379 -21.39 32.19 14.47
C ALA A 379 -21.13 32.34 12.97
N SER A 380 -19.85 32.24 12.58
CA SER A 380 -19.40 32.27 11.20
C SER A 380 -18.67 30.98 10.85
N VAL A 381 -19.05 30.35 9.74
CA VAL A 381 -18.37 29.17 9.16
C VAL A 381 -18.40 29.28 7.64
N ASP A 382 -17.23 29.25 7.02
CA ASP A 382 -17.02 29.61 5.61
C ASP A 382 -17.72 30.93 5.25
N SER A 383 -18.72 30.89 4.36
CA SER A 383 -19.53 32.02 3.91
C SER A 383 -20.88 32.15 4.62
N VAL A 384 -21.16 31.32 5.64
CA VAL A 384 -22.42 31.34 6.38
C VAL A 384 -22.21 32.07 7.70
N GLU A 385 -23.04 33.08 7.96
CA GLU A 385 -23.11 33.80 9.23
C GLU A 385 -24.53 33.69 9.82
N ARG A 386 -24.60 33.47 11.13
CA ARG A 386 -25.86 33.31 11.88
C ARG A 386 -25.76 33.99 13.23
N VAL A 387 -26.90 34.45 13.73
CA VAL A 387 -27.01 35.10 15.04
C VAL A 387 -28.05 34.40 15.91
N MET A 388 -27.72 34.22 17.19
CA MET A 388 -28.64 33.85 18.27
C MET A 388 -28.82 35.07 19.17
N THR A 389 -30.05 35.56 19.31
CA THR A 389 -30.39 36.66 20.21
C THR A 389 -30.84 36.12 21.56
N LEU A 390 -30.25 36.65 22.62
CA LEU A 390 -30.50 36.35 24.01
C LEU A 390 -30.90 37.64 24.74
N ARG A 391 -31.41 37.53 25.96
CA ARG A 391 -31.79 38.68 26.77
C ARG A 391 -31.30 38.55 28.20
N ALA A 392 -30.43 39.47 28.59
CA ALA A 392 -29.95 39.61 29.95
C ALA A 392 -30.96 40.43 30.78
N GLN A 393 -31.45 39.86 31.87
CA GLN A 393 -32.35 40.48 32.82
C GLN A 393 -31.55 41.16 33.94
N PRO A 394 -31.96 42.34 34.40
CA PRO A 394 -31.34 42.98 35.55
C PRO A 394 -31.30 42.04 36.77
N GLY A 395 -30.26 42.15 37.57
CA GLY A 395 -30.14 41.43 38.83
C GLY A 395 -31.11 41.93 39.92
N PRO A 396 -31.06 41.34 41.13
CA PRO A 396 -31.80 41.83 42.28
C PRO A 396 -31.38 43.26 42.64
N ILE A 397 -32.26 43.97 43.37
CA ILE A 397 -31.97 45.29 43.90
C ILE A 397 -30.72 45.21 44.79
N ASP A 398 -29.73 46.06 44.49
CA ASP A 398 -28.51 46.26 45.26
C ASP A 398 -28.47 47.68 45.85
N THR A 399 -28.84 48.68 45.04
CA THR A 399 -28.81 50.09 45.44
C THR A 399 -30.12 50.80 45.12
N LEU A 400 -30.58 51.66 46.04
CA LEU A 400 -31.72 52.57 45.83
C LEU A 400 -31.24 54.01 45.59
N ILE A 401 -31.87 54.68 44.61
CA ILE A 401 -31.54 56.04 44.19
C ILE A 401 -32.78 56.91 44.31
N LEU A 402 -32.66 58.04 45.01
CA LEU A 402 -33.66 59.09 45.07
C LEU A 402 -33.26 60.22 44.13
N ASP A 403 -34.20 60.61 43.28
CA ASP A 403 -34.08 61.77 42.40
C ASP A 403 -35.14 62.81 42.73
N ARG A 404 -34.81 64.09 42.52
CA ARG A 404 -35.76 65.21 42.54
C ARG A 404 -35.55 66.02 41.27
N SER A 405 -36.62 66.21 40.49
CA SER A 405 -36.57 66.98 39.23
C SER A 405 -35.45 66.56 38.26
N GLY A 406 -35.08 65.27 38.26
CA GLY A 406 -34.03 64.71 37.40
C GLY A 406 -32.62 64.67 38.02
N GLU A 407 -32.40 65.27 39.19
CA GLU A 407 -31.11 65.24 39.89
C GLU A 407 -31.11 64.19 41.01
N VAL A 408 -30.01 63.43 41.14
CA VAL A 408 -29.80 62.47 42.23
C VAL A 408 -29.57 63.20 43.56
N VAL A 409 -30.45 62.95 44.54
CA VAL A 409 -30.44 63.57 45.88
C VAL A 409 -30.20 62.58 47.02
N SER A 410 -29.97 61.29 46.72
CA SER A 410 -29.58 60.29 47.72
C SER A 410 -28.40 60.76 48.57
N GLY A 411 -28.57 60.81 49.89
CA GLY A 411 -27.56 61.23 50.87
C GLY A 411 -27.29 62.74 50.93
N ARG A 412 -28.03 63.55 50.16
CA ARG A 412 -27.85 65.01 50.05
C ARG A 412 -28.94 65.76 50.81
N SER A 413 -28.78 67.07 50.95
CA SER A 413 -29.83 67.97 51.44
C SER A 413 -30.60 68.62 50.28
N VAL A 414 -31.90 68.83 50.48
CA VAL A 414 -32.77 69.51 49.53
C VAL A 414 -33.63 70.55 50.24
N THR A 415 -33.73 71.75 49.68
CA THR A 415 -34.59 72.81 50.22
C THR A 415 -35.99 72.75 49.60
N VAL A 416 -37.03 72.84 50.43
CA VAL A 416 -38.44 72.82 50.01
C VAL A 416 -39.23 73.92 50.73
N GLN A 417 -40.33 74.38 50.13
CA GLN A 417 -41.23 75.32 50.79
C GLN A 417 -42.20 74.57 51.71
N VAL A 418 -42.43 75.11 52.91
CA VAL A 418 -43.46 74.60 53.82
C VAL A 418 -44.84 74.66 53.16
N ALA A 419 -45.65 73.63 53.42
CA ALA A 419 -46.99 73.42 52.87
C ALA A 419 -47.09 73.25 51.34
N ALA A 420 -45.99 73.36 50.60
CA ALA A 420 -45.93 73.05 49.17
C ALA A 420 -45.59 71.57 48.95
N PRO A 421 -46.37 70.81 48.16
CA PRO A 421 -46.03 69.44 47.83
C PRO A 421 -44.80 69.38 46.91
N PHE A 422 -43.96 68.36 47.10
CA PHE A 422 -42.83 68.07 46.23
C PHE A 422 -42.68 66.56 46.05
N SER A 423 -42.11 66.12 44.92
CA SER A 423 -42.00 64.70 44.59
C SER A 423 -40.56 64.23 44.59
N LEU A 424 -40.34 63.04 45.14
CA LEU A 424 -39.10 62.29 45.04
C LEU A 424 -39.34 61.03 44.21
N ARG A 425 -38.48 60.76 43.25
CA ARG A 425 -38.51 59.56 42.42
C ARG A 425 -37.48 58.57 42.94
N LEU A 426 -37.93 57.42 43.42
CA LEU A 426 -37.11 56.30 43.83
C LEU A 426 -36.91 55.35 42.64
N ARG A 427 -35.67 54.97 42.37
CA ARG A 427 -35.27 53.95 41.39
C ARG A 427 -34.37 52.91 42.05
N ALA A 428 -34.32 51.71 41.49
CA ALA A 428 -33.45 50.64 41.95
C ALA A 428 -32.39 50.31 40.89
N ARG A 429 -31.19 49.95 41.36
CA ARG A 429 -30.13 49.37 40.54
C ARG A 429 -29.67 48.03 41.09
N ASP A 430 -29.25 47.15 40.20
CA ASP A 430 -28.54 45.93 40.57
C ASP A 430 -27.04 46.20 40.83
N ILE A 431 -26.31 45.17 41.23
CA ILE A 431 -24.87 45.22 41.53
C ILE A 431 -24.00 45.62 40.31
N TYR A 432 -24.53 45.49 39.10
CA TYR A 432 -23.88 45.88 37.85
C TYR A 432 -24.29 47.28 37.38
N GLY A 433 -25.14 47.97 38.15
CA GLY A 433 -25.63 49.32 37.86
C GLY A 433 -26.80 49.39 36.88
N ASN A 434 -27.40 48.25 36.49
CA ASN A 434 -28.59 48.24 35.64
C ASN A 434 -29.80 48.68 36.43
N LEU A 435 -30.72 49.42 35.79
CA LEU A 435 -32.04 49.64 36.36
C LEU A 435 -32.77 48.30 36.50
N THR A 436 -33.26 48.02 37.70
CA THR A 436 -34.01 46.79 38.00
C THR A 436 -35.41 47.13 38.49
N SER A 437 -36.29 46.12 38.48
CA SER A 437 -37.67 46.31 38.91
C SER A 437 -37.73 46.71 40.38
N ILE A 438 -38.56 47.70 40.69
CA ILE A 438 -38.84 48.18 42.04
C ILE A 438 -40.32 47.95 42.42
N ASP A 439 -41.10 47.28 41.57
CA ASP A 439 -42.56 47.16 41.75
C ASP A 439 -42.93 46.53 43.10
N GLY A 440 -42.25 45.45 43.49
CA GLY A 440 -42.49 44.79 44.78
C GLY A 440 -42.29 45.74 45.98
N LEU A 441 -41.26 46.60 45.93
CA LEU A 441 -41.05 47.62 46.96
C LEU A 441 -42.12 48.72 46.88
N GLY A 442 -42.50 49.15 45.67
CA GLY A 442 -43.57 50.12 45.48
C GLY A 442 -44.93 49.65 46.01
N GLN A 443 -45.29 48.38 45.79
CA GLN A 443 -46.47 47.75 46.38
C GLN A 443 -46.42 47.77 47.90
N ALA A 444 -45.29 47.37 48.50
CA ALA A 444 -45.10 47.39 49.95
C ALA A 444 -45.19 48.80 50.55
N LEU A 445 -44.60 49.81 49.90
CA LEU A 445 -44.65 51.20 50.33
C LEU A 445 -46.07 51.78 50.28
N ARG A 446 -46.84 51.45 49.22
CA ARG A 446 -48.25 51.85 49.11
C ARG A 446 -49.10 51.25 50.22
N ALA A 447 -48.95 49.95 50.49
CA ALA A 447 -49.64 49.28 51.58
C ALA A 447 -49.23 49.84 52.97
N GLY A 448 -47.96 50.26 53.11
CA GLY A 448 -47.39 50.82 54.33
C GLY A 448 -47.57 52.33 54.54
N ARG A 449 -48.25 53.05 53.64
CA ARG A 449 -48.30 54.53 53.64
C ARG A 449 -48.72 55.14 54.97
N ALA A 450 -49.75 54.59 55.61
CA ALA A 450 -50.23 55.09 56.90
C ALA A 450 -49.14 55.03 57.98
N ARG A 451 -48.35 53.95 57.99
CA ARG A 451 -47.23 53.77 58.93
C ARG A 451 -46.08 54.74 58.64
N LEU A 452 -45.83 55.07 57.37
CA LEU A 452 -44.83 56.08 56.99
C LEU A 452 -45.21 57.46 57.53
N ASN A 453 -46.48 57.85 57.42
CA ASN A 453 -46.97 59.12 57.97
C ASN A 453 -46.88 59.20 59.50
N VAL A 454 -47.10 58.09 60.20
CA VAL A 454 -46.93 58.03 61.67
C VAL A 454 -45.45 58.24 62.06
N ARG A 455 -44.51 57.70 61.27
CA ARG A 455 -43.07 57.87 61.51
C ARG A 455 -42.56 59.27 61.14
N GLN A 456 -43.17 59.92 60.15
CA GLN A 456 -42.73 61.22 59.62
C GLN A 456 -43.75 62.32 59.92
N GLN A 457 -43.98 62.58 61.21
CA GLN A 457 -45.06 63.44 61.71
C GLN A 457 -45.15 64.82 61.04
N ASP A 458 -44.01 65.47 60.78
CA ASP A 458 -43.95 66.80 60.15
C ASP A 458 -43.64 66.77 58.63
N LEU A 459 -43.34 65.59 58.07
CA LEU A 459 -43.10 65.38 56.64
C LEU A 459 -44.10 64.36 56.08
N GLN A 460 -45.26 64.86 55.67
CA GLN A 460 -46.40 64.04 55.29
C GLN A 460 -46.26 63.45 53.88
N VAL A 461 -46.51 62.15 53.74
CA VAL A 461 -46.69 61.44 52.47
C VAL A 461 -48.10 61.65 51.92
N VAL A 462 -48.19 62.42 50.84
CA VAL A 462 -49.43 62.83 50.14
C VAL A 462 -49.88 61.79 49.12
N SER A 463 -48.97 61.21 48.36
CA SER A 463 -49.26 60.13 47.41
C SER A 463 -48.02 59.26 47.19
N ILE A 464 -48.26 58.01 46.77
CA ILE A 464 -47.22 57.09 46.31
C ILE A 464 -47.74 56.48 45.01
N GLU A 465 -47.07 56.78 43.92
CA GLU A 465 -47.32 56.22 42.59
C GLU A 465 -46.19 55.25 42.25
N SER A 466 -46.50 54.11 41.64
CA SER A 466 -45.53 53.05 41.37
C SER A 466 -45.65 52.56 39.94
N THR A 467 -44.53 52.41 39.27
CA THR A 467 -44.35 51.67 38.03
C THR A 467 -43.31 50.58 38.25
N ASP A 468 -43.11 49.72 37.25
CA ASP A 468 -42.10 48.66 37.33
C ASP A 468 -40.68 49.20 37.60
N SER A 469 -40.34 50.38 37.07
CA SER A 469 -38.98 50.94 37.12
C SER A 469 -38.79 52.11 38.08
N ALA A 470 -39.87 52.64 38.67
CA ALA A 470 -39.78 53.76 39.60
C ALA A 470 -40.97 53.87 40.55
N VAL A 471 -40.72 54.38 41.76
CA VAL A 471 -41.75 54.81 42.72
C VAL A 471 -41.66 56.32 42.90
N VAL A 472 -42.74 57.04 42.68
CA VAL A 472 -42.81 58.49 42.93
C VAL A 472 -43.55 58.72 44.24
N VAL A 473 -42.87 59.34 45.20
CA VAL A 473 -43.41 59.70 46.50
C VAL A 473 -43.61 61.20 46.55
N THR A 474 -44.85 61.64 46.72
CA THR A 474 -45.16 63.06 46.90
C THR A 474 -45.27 63.35 48.40
N LEU A 475 -44.47 64.32 48.84
CA LEU A 475 -44.29 64.72 50.23
C LEU A 475 -44.75 66.17 50.42
N LYS A 476 -45.12 66.52 51.65
CA LYS A 476 -45.47 67.88 52.06
C LYS A 476 -44.96 68.14 53.48
N ALA A 477 -44.05 69.10 53.62
CA ALA A 477 -43.58 69.53 54.93
C ALA A 477 -44.64 70.40 55.63
N GLN A 478 -44.99 70.09 56.88
CA GLN A 478 -46.01 70.80 57.63
C GLN A 478 -45.47 72.00 58.42
N ARG A 479 -44.19 71.98 58.81
CA ARG A 479 -43.53 73.02 59.60
C ARG A 479 -42.14 73.35 59.05
N VAL A 480 -41.62 74.54 59.39
CA VAL A 480 -40.22 74.93 59.12
C VAL A 480 -39.30 74.04 59.95
N GLY A 481 -38.24 73.50 59.35
CA GLY A 481 -37.31 72.61 60.03
C GLY A 481 -36.52 71.72 59.08
N SER A 482 -35.64 70.89 59.65
CA SER A 482 -34.85 69.90 58.92
C SER A 482 -35.33 68.50 59.25
N TYR A 483 -35.66 67.71 58.23
CA TYR A 483 -36.22 66.37 58.36
C TYR A 483 -35.34 65.35 57.62
N GLN A 484 -35.17 64.16 58.20
CA GLN A 484 -34.52 63.05 57.51
C GLN A 484 -35.57 62.14 56.89
N PHE A 485 -35.65 62.12 55.56
CA PHE A 485 -36.47 61.17 54.82
C PHE A 485 -35.64 59.92 54.52
N VAL A 486 -36.06 58.75 54.98
CA VAL A 486 -35.44 57.45 54.64
C VAL A 486 -36.52 56.50 54.14
N ILE A 487 -36.23 55.83 53.03
CA ILE A 487 -37.14 54.89 52.38
C ILE A 487 -36.40 53.60 52.00
N GLY A 488 -37.08 52.47 52.15
CA GLY A 488 -36.53 51.15 51.87
C GLY A 488 -36.74 50.15 53.01
N SER A 489 -36.36 48.90 52.78
CA SER A 489 -36.41 47.80 53.74
C SER A 489 -35.15 46.96 53.57
N GLY A 490 -34.22 47.03 54.53
CA GLY A 490 -32.87 46.49 54.38
C GLY A 490 -31.98 47.42 53.56
N ILE A 491 -32.18 47.46 52.24
CA ILE A 491 -31.56 48.45 51.35
C ILE A 491 -32.36 49.76 51.45
N THR A 492 -31.68 50.86 51.76
CA THR A 492 -32.32 52.16 52.01
C THR A 492 -31.71 53.28 51.18
N ALA A 493 -32.55 54.24 50.77
CA ALA A 493 -32.12 55.55 50.29
C ALA A 493 -32.69 56.62 51.22
N GLY A 494 -31.94 57.69 51.44
CA GLY A 494 -32.42 58.81 52.25
C GLY A 494 -32.00 60.16 51.69
N VAL A 495 -32.71 61.20 52.11
CA VAL A 495 -32.44 62.60 51.75
C VAL A 495 -32.78 63.47 52.96
N ARG A 496 -31.96 64.49 53.21
CA ARG A 496 -32.27 65.52 54.20
C ARG A 496 -33.15 66.58 53.54
N VAL A 497 -34.28 66.91 54.15
CA VAL A 497 -35.24 67.89 53.65
C VAL A 497 -35.22 69.09 54.58
N ASP A 498 -34.76 70.23 54.08
CA ASP A 498 -34.76 71.50 54.79
C ASP A 498 -35.98 72.33 54.32
N ALA A 499 -37.01 72.39 55.16
CA ALA A 499 -38.24 73.11 54.87
C ALA A 499 -38.14 74.56 55.34
N VAL A 500 -38.24 75.50 54.40
CA VAL A 500 -38.17 76.95 54.65
C VAL A 500 -39.55 77.60 54.53
N ALA A 501 -39.71 78.74 55.20
CA ALA A 501 -40.95 79.53 55.09
C ALA A 501 -41.23 79.92 53.64
N LYS A 502 -42.51 80.10 53.33
CA LYS A 502 -42.92 80.68 52.05
C LYS A 502 -42.40 82.12 52.00
N PRO A 503 -41.70 82.54 50.92
CA PRO A 503 -41.21 83.91 50.79
C PRO A 503 -42.35 84.93 50.78
#